data_AF-A0AAD4L8Y4-F1
#
_entry.id   AF-A0AAD4L8Y4-F1
#
_cell.length_a   1.000
_cell.length_b   1.000
_cell.length_c   1.000
_cell.angle_alpha   90.00
_cell.angle_beta   90.00
_cell.angle_gamma   90.00
#
_symmetry.space_group_name_H-M   'P 1'
#
loop_
_entity.id
_entity.type
_entity.pdbx_description
1 polymer ?
#
loop_
_entity_poly.entity_id
_entity_poly.type
_entity_poly.pdbx_seq_one_letter_code
_entity_poly.pdbx_strand_id
1 'polypeptide(L)'
;MEAVPMPAVRLRYLGGTACTVPHRYKHNWGDDFIHYPITDAQGITQQATFVQVVGGPDPLVLGLVDNSNKVYSRPLYAEPQVREASKPHYTPEDMYAFVGGHSNQHRMDRAVNELKDVGLKAELTRYRAYKHEAERMEQRLHALAQALGRVQGELTRCKFRLEMANVLDQVTERQEAWVGGIGPTRHCGRHS
;
A
#
# COMPACT_ATOMS: atom_id res chain seq x y z
N MET A 1 -22.72 0.24 -1.03
CA MET A 1 -21.39 -0.38 -0.89
C MET A 1 -21.48 -1.44 0.19
N GLU A 2 -21.59 -2.71 -0.20
CA GLU A 2 -21.61 -3.82 0.74
C GLU A 2 -20.21 -4.06 1.29
N ALA A 3 -20.08 -4.10 2.63
CA ALA A 3 -18.82 -4.41 3.28
C ALA A 3 -18.47 -5.88 3.01
N VAL A 4 -17.38 -6.11 2.28
CA VAL A 4 -16.85 -7.47 2.06
C VAL A 4 -16.37 -8.02 3.41
N PRO A 5 -16.91 -9.15 3.90
CA PRO A 5 -16.45 -9.74 5.15
C PRO A 5 -15.02 -10.27 4.97
N MET A 6 -14.06 -9.62 5.63
CA MET A 6 -12.69 -10.11 5.68
C MET A 6 -12.62 -11.45 6.45
N PRO A 7 -11.81 -12.41 6.01
CA PRO A 7 -11.65 -13.68 6.71
C PRO A 7 -11.04 -13.42 8.10
N ALA A 8 -11.79 -13.76 9.14
CA ALA A 8 -11.34 -13.67 10.52
C ALA A 8 -10.11 -14.58 10.73
N VAL A 9 -8.95 -13.98 11.01
CA VAL A 9 -7.75 -14.70 11.40
C VAL A 9 -7.98 -15.29 12.80
N ARG A 10 -8.20 -16.61 12.88
CA ARG A 10 -8.47 -17.33 14.13
C ARG A 10 -7.19 -17.60 14.92
N LEU A 11 -6.89 -16.75 15.89
CA LEU A 11 -5.96 -17.08 16.97
C LEU A 11 -6.77 -17.68 18.13
N ARG A 12 -6.41 -18.89 18.58
CA ARG A 12 -7.05 -19.57 19.72
C ARG A 12 -6.40 -19.10 21.03
N TYR A 13 -7.18 -18.55 21.94
CA TYR A 13 -6.74 -18.30 23.31
C TYR A 13 -7.02 -19.53 24.20
N LEU A 14 -6.03 -19.96 25.01
CA LEU A 14 -6.18 -21.06 25.97
C LEU A 14 -6.70 -20.46 27.30
N GLY A 15 -7.96 -20.74 27.62
CA GLY A 15 -8.72 -20.08 28.68
C GLY A 15 -8.23 -20.37 30.11
N GLY A 16 -8.34 -19.36 30.96
CA GLY A 16 -8.27 -19.46 32.42
C GLY A 16 -9.53 -18.86 33.04
N THR A 17 -10.08 -19.51 34.06
CA THR A 17 -11.39 -19.29 34.69
C THR A 17 -11.46 -18.08 35.63
N ALA A 18 -10.82 -16.96 35.29
CA ALA A 18 -10.93 -15.73 36.04
C ALA A 18 -10.98 -14.53 35.08
N CYS A 19 -11.65 -13.47 35.51
CA CYS A 19 -11.72 -12.14 34.90
C CYS A 19 -10.32 -11.47 34.86
N THR A 20 -9.35 -12.15 34.27
CA THR A 20 -7.97 -11.71 34.12
C THR A 20 -7.78 -11.24 32.68
N VAL A 21 -7.44 -9.97 32.52
CA VAL A 21 -7.15 -9.38 31.22
C VAL A 21 -6.06 -10.20 30.50
N PRO A 22 -6.33 -10.69 29.28
CA PRO A 22 -5.32 -11.40 28.50
C PRO A 22 -4.05 -10.58 28.27
N HIS A 23 -2.89 -11.25 28.19
CA HIS A 23 -1.61 -10.57 27.99
C HIS A 23 -1.63 -9.68 26.74
N ARG A 24 -1.21 -8.40 26.88
CA ARG A 24 -1.24 -7.31 25.86
C ARG A 24 -2.61 -6.76 25.49
N TYR A 25 -3.68 -7.28 26.05
CA TYR A 25 -5.00 -6.67 25.94
C TYR A 25 -5.21 -5.66 27.07
N LYS A 26 -6.15 -4.74 26.85
CA LYS A 26 -6.74 -3.89 27.87
C LYS A 26 -8.25 -4.10 27.86
N HIS A 27 -8.90 -3.80 28.99
CA HIS A 27 -10.36 -3.74 28.98
C HIS A 27 -10.85 -2.62 28.04
N ASN A 28 -11.97 -2.85 27.36
CA ASN A 28 -12.57 -1.92 26.42
C ASN A 28 -13.63 -1.04 27.10
N TRP A 29 -13.19 -0.04 27.86
CA TRP A 29 -14.02 0.85 28.67
C TRP A 29 -13.29 2.15 29.00
N GLY A 30 -14.04 3.18 29.41
CA GLY A 30 -13.49 4.49 29.79
C GLY A 30 -12.97 5.31 28.61
N ASP A 31 -11.95 6.12 28.85
CA ASP A 31 -11.32 7.01 27.85
C ASP A 31 -10.73 6.27 26.64
N ASP A 32 -10.47 4.97 26.81
CA ASP A 32 -9.85 4.09 25.83
C ASP A 32 -10.87 3.20 25.10
N PHE A 33 -12.16 3.49 25.26
CA PHE A 33 -13.24 2.73 24.65
C PHE A 33 -13.17 2.80 23.12
N ILE A 34 -13.23 1.63 22.49
CA ILE A 34 -13.31 1.46 21.04
C ILE A 34 -14.63 0.76 20.74
N HIS A 35 -15.50 1.40 19.95
CA HIS A 35 -16.78 0.82 19.56
C HIS A 35 -16.58 -0.37 18.60
N TYR A 36 -16.48 -1.58 19.13
CA TYR A 36 -16.19 -2.83 18.42
C TYR A 36 -17.31 -3.86 18.64
N PRO A 37 -18.44 -3.75 17.90
CA PRO A 37 -19.46 -4.78 17.89
C PRO A 37 -18.91 -6.06 17.22
N ILE A 38 -19.10 -7.19 17.87
CA ILE A 38 -18.76 -8.54 17.42
C ILE A 38 -20.05 -9.33 17.35
N THR A 39 -20.37 -9.85 16.17
CA THR A 39 -21.50 -10.78 15.97
C THR A 39 -20.99 -12.21 16.02
N ASP A 40 -21.54 -13.01 16.92
CA ASP A 40 -21.19 -14.43 17.07
C ASP A 40 -21.89 -15.32 16.02
N ALA A 41 -21.68 -16.64 16.12
CA ALA A 41 -22.28 -17.60 15.18
C ALA A 41 -23.80 -17.76 15.37
N GLN A 42 -24.33 -17.29 16.49
CA GLN A 42 -25.73 -17.29 16.86
C GLN A 42 -26.43 -16.00 16.42
N GLY A 43 -25.69 -15.06 15.81
CA GLY A 43 -26.19 -13.75 15.38
C GLY A 43 -26.27 -12.73 16.52
N ILE A 44 -25.78 -13.06 17.72
CA ILE A 44 -25.79 -12.15 18.86
C ILE A 44 -24.64 -11.17 18.70
N THR A 45 -24.96 -9.88 18.73
CA THR A 45 -23.96 -8.81 18.64
C THR A 45 -23.67 -8.26 20.03
N GLN A 46 -22.39 -8.25 20.39
CA GLN A 46 -21.91 -7.73 21.66
C GLN A 46 -20.61 -6.96 21.49
N GLN A 47 -20.33 -6.02 22.39
CA GLN A 47 -19.07 -5.29 22.38
C GLN A 47 -17.91 -6.21 22.77
N ALA A 48 -16.73 -5.97 22.17
CA ALA A 48 -15.48 -6.55 22.65
C ALA A 48 -15.24 -6.13 24.11
N THR A 49 -15.02 -7.09 25.00
CA THR A 49 -14.69 -6.86 26.41
C THR A 49 -13.24 -6.43 26.59
N PHE A 50 -12.35 -7.01 25.78
CA PHE A 50 -10.93 -6.65 25.76
C PHE A 50 -10.51 -6.28 24.35
N VAL A 51 -9.61 -5.30 24.25
CA VAL A 51 -9.07 -4.83 22.98
C VAL A 51 -7.55 -4.75 23.04
N GLN A 52 -6.92 -4.99 21.90
CA GLN A 52 -5.50 -4.72 21.67
C GLN A 52 -5.36 -3.95 20.37
N VAL A 53 -4.72 -2.80 20.41
CA VAL A 53 -4.38 -2.04 19.19
C VAL A 53 -3.04 -2.54 18.68
N VAL A 54 -3.01 -2.96 17.42
CA VAL A 54 -1.81 -3.35 16.70
C VAL A 54 -1.42 -2.20 15.78
N GLY A 55 -0.27 -1.58 16.05
CA GLY A 55 0.25 -0.49 15.24
C GLY A 55 0.79 -0.95 13.88
N GLY A 56 1.12 0.00 13.01
CA GLY A 56 1.64 -0.23 11.67
C GLY A 56 1.14 0.83 10.68
N PRO A 57 1.47 0.70 9.38
CA PRO A 57 0.93 1.56 8.32
C PRO A 57 -0.60 1.53 8.22
N ASP A 58 -1.20 0.39 8.55
CA ASP A 58 -2.65 0.19 8.64
C ASP A 58 -2.97 -0.33 10.04
N PRO A 59 -3.20 0.56 11.03
CA PRO A 59 -3.47 0.13 12.39
C PRO A 59 -4.75 -0.70 12.47
N LEU A 60 -4.66 -1.79 13.23
CA LEU A 60 -5.76 -2.73 13.45
C LEU A 60 -6.12 -2.76 14.93
N VAL A 61 -7.35 -3.12 15.23
CA VAL A 61 -7.79 -3.47 16.58
C VAL A 61 -8.17 -4.94 16.62
N LEU A 62 -7.68 -5.64 17.65
CA LEU A 62 -8.07 -7.00 17.98
C LEU A 62 -9.07 -6.93 19.14
N GLY A 63 -10.24 -7.55 18.96
CA GLY A 63 -11.29 -7.63 19.97
C GLY A 63 -11.45 -9.05 20.51
N LEU A 64 -11.66 -9.16 21.82
CA LEU A 64 -12.02 -10.39 22.52
C LEU A 64 -13.33 -10.18 23.28
N VAL A 65 -14.17 -11.19 23.25
CA VAL A 65 -15.37 -11.31 24.08
C VAL A 65 -15.02 -12.11 25.33
N ASP A 66 -15.52 -11.69 26.49
CA ASP A 66 -15.38 -12.46 27.72
C ASP A 66 -15.94 -13.88 27.56
N ASN A 67 -15.24 -14.88 28.10
CA ASN A 67 -15.56 -16.31 27.94
C ASN A 67 -15.54 -16.86 26.50
N SER A 68 -14.99 -16.12 25.53
CA SER A 68 -14.76 -16.59 24.16
C SER A 68 -13.28 -16.84 23.90
N ASN A 69 -12.97 -17.92 23.18
CA ASN A 69 -11.60 -18.24 22.73
C ASN A 69 -11.27 -17.69 21.34
N LYS A 70 -12.16 -16.86 20.77
CA LYS A 70 -12.03 -16.29 19.42
C LYS A 70 -11.51 -14.86 19.49
N VAL A 71 -10.43 -14.60 18.75
CA VAL A 71 -9.95 -13.25 18.44
C VAL A 71 -10.61 -12.75 17.17
N TYR A 72 -11.12 -11.53 17.21
CA TYR A 72 -11.65 -10.81 16.05
C TYR A 72 -10.70 -9.67 15.72
N SER A 73 -10.52 -9.37 14.43
CA SER A 73 -9.68 -8.26 13.97
C SER A 73 -10.43 -7.38 12.99
N ARG A 74 -10.22 -6.08 13.04
CA ARG A 74 -10.66 -5.13 12.01
C ARG A 74 -9.72 -3.92 11.95
N PRO A 75 -9.71 -3.17 10.84
CA PRO A 75 -9.02 -1.91 10.78
C PRO A 75 -9.56 -0.91 11.82
N LEU A 76 -8.65 -0.13 12.38
CA LEU A 76 -8.97 0.93 13.32
C LEU A 76 -9.05 2.25 12.56
N TYR A 77 -10.20 2.90 12.68
CA TYR A 77 -10.53 4.18 12.06
C TYR A 77 -10.98 5.17 13.13
N ALA A 78 -10.86 6.46 12.82
CA ALA A 78 -11.45 7.52 13.62
C ALA A 78 -12.98 7.50 13.49
N GLU A 79 -13.69 7.75 14.57
CA GLU A 79 -15.14 7.88 14.53
C GLU A 79 -15.54 9.27 13.98
N PRO A 80 -16.41 9.37 12.96
CA PRO A 80 -16.84 10.66 12.43
C PRO A 80 -17.62 11.46 13.48
N GLN A 81 -17.12 12.64 13.88
CA GLN A 81 -17.80 13.50 14.85
C GLN A 81 -18.85 14.45 14.24
N VAL A 82 -18.90 14.57 12.91
CA VAL A 82 -19.69 15.61 12.22
C VAL A 82 -20.84 14.99 11.42
N ARG A 83 -22.04 15.54 11.55
CA ARG A 83 -23.19 15.23 10.68
C ARG A 83 -22.94 15.83 9.28
N GLU A 84 -23.20 15.07 8.20
CA GLU A 84 -22.75 15.37 6.83
C GLU A 84 -22.92 16.82 6.35
N ALA A 85 -23.97 17.52 6.80
CA ALA A 85 -24.25 18.90 6.38
C ALA A 85 -23.18 19.94 6.79
N SER A 86 -22.27 19.64 7.73
CA SER A 86 -21.24 20.57 8.21
C SER A 86 -19.82 20.02 8.15
N LYS A 87 -19.56 19.05 7.26
CA LYS A 87 -18.23 18.43 7.14
C LYS A 87 -17.16 19.48 6.80
N PRO A 88 -16.09 19.64 7.61
CA PRO A 88 -14.98 20.52 7.27
C PRO A 88 -14.29 20.01 6.00
N HIS A 89 -13.94 20.93 5.10
CA HIS A 89 -13.15 20.65 3.92
C HIS A 89 -11.72 21.13 4.16
N TYR A 90 -10.78 20.19 4.26
CA TYR A 90 -9.36 20.49 4.42
C TYR A 90 -8.67 20.51 3.05
N THR A 91 -7.95 21.59 2.79
CA THR A 91 -7.06 21.70 1.63
C THR A 91 -5.79 20.85 1.81
N PRO A 92 -5.04 20.54 0.75
CA PRO A 92 -3.73 19.90 0.87
C PRO A 92 -2.78 20.66 1.83
N GLU A 93 -2.85 21.99 1.84
CA GLU A 93 -2.06 22.88 2.69
C GLU A 93 -2.43 22.70 4.17
N ASP A 94 -3.73 22.61 4.48
CA ASP A 94 -4.20 22.32 5.84
C ASP A 94 -3.70 20.96 6.32
N MET A 95 -3.66 19.99 5.41
CA MET A 95 -3.21 18.63 5.70
C MET A 95 -1.68 18.52 5.86
N TYR A 96 -0.92 19.51 5.39
CA TYR A 96 0.54 19.52 5.46
C TYR A 96 1.04 19.50 6.91
N ALA A 97 0.29 20.09 7.85
CA ALA A 97 0.60 20.07 9.28
C ALA A 97 0.62 18.64 9.88
N PHE A 98 -0.06 17.69 9.22
CA PHE A 98 -0.13 16.30 9.65
C PHE A 98 0.97 15.41 9.05
N VAL A 99 1.72 15.89 8.05
CA VAL A 99 2.81 15.14 7.41
C VAL A 99 4.02 15.06 8.36
N GLY A 100 4.72 13.93 8.35
CA GLY A 100 5.94 13.73 9.15
C GLY A 100 7.08 14.65 8.70
N GLY A 101 7.95 15.05 9.63
CA GLY A 101 9.14 15.87 9.35
C GLY A 101 8.91 17.39 9.39
N HIS A 102 7.69 17.86 9.68
CA HIS A 102 7.42 19.28 9.89
C HIS A 102 7.89 19.76 11.27
N SER A 103 8.31 21.03 11.38
CA SER A 103 8.75 21.65 12.66
C SER A 103 7.70 21.59 13.78
N ASN A 104 6.43 21.48 13.41
CA ASN A 104 5.29 21.42 14.33
C ASN A 104 4.81 19.99 14.63
N GLN A 105 5.44 18.95 14.10
CA GLN A 105 4.97 17.57 14.25
C GLN A 105 4.80 17.19 15.73
N HIS A 106 5.77 17.52 16.59
CA HIS A 106 5.70 17.21 18.02
C HIS A 106 4.51 17.88 18.73
N ARG A 107 4.12 19.09 18.31
CA ARG A 107 2.96 19.79 18.87
C ARG A 107 1.66 19.11 18.44
N MET A 108 1.56 18.72 17.17
CA MET A 108 0.40 18.01 16.65
C MET A 108 0.27 16.62 17.28
N ASP A 109 1.36 15.88 17.40
CA ASP A 109 1.38 14.56 18.05
C ASP A 109 0.97 14.66 19.52
N ARG A 110 1.42 15.71 20.23
CA ARG A 110 0.97 15.98 21.60
C ARG A 110 -0.52 16.26 21.65
N ALA A 111 -1.02 17.18 20.83
CA ALA A 111 -2.44 17.53 20.78
C ALA A 111 -3.33 16.31 20.49
N VAL A 112 -2.93 15.45 19.53
CA VAL A 112 -3.67 14.22 19.22
C VAL A 112 -3.63 13.21 20.37
N ASN A 113 -2.52 13.08 21.08
CA ASN A 113 -2.46 12.23 22.28
C ASN A 113 -3.31 12.78 23.43
N GLU A 114 -3.41 14.10 23.58
CA GLU A 114 -4.24 14.77 24.60
C GLU A 114 -5.74 14.59 24.34
N LEU A 115 -6.16 14.45 23.07
CA LEU A 115 -7.55 14.13 22.71
C LEU A 115 -8.00 12.73 23.14
N LYS A 116 -7.05 11.84 23.49
CA LYS A 116 -7.29 10.43 23.88
C LYS A 116 -8.11 9.61 22.86
N ASP A 117 -8.24 10.08 21.62
CA ASP A 117 -8.94 9.37 20.56
C ASP A 117 -7.98 8.41 19.84
N VAL A 118 -8.13 7.13 20.18
CA VAL A 118 -7.32 6.04 19.64
C VAL A 118 -7.57 5.84 18.13
N GLY A 119 -8.78 6.11 17.65
CA GLY A 119 -9.12 6.05 16.23
C GLY A 119 -8.50 7.20 15.43
N LEU A 120 -8.53 8.42 15.97
CA LEU A 120 -7.86 9.58 15.38
C LEU A 120 -6.35 9.37 15.25
N LYS A 121 -5.72 8.83 16.29
CA LYS A 121 -4.29 8.49 16.25
C LYS A 121 -3.97 7.45 15.18
N ALA A 122 -4.85 6.45 15.01
CA ALA A 122 -4.70 5.45 13.97
C ALA A 122 -4.81 6.06 12.57
N GLU A 123 -5.77 6.94 12.33
CA GLU A 123 -5.93 7.62 11.04
C GLU A 123 -4.74 8.52 10.71
N LEU A 124 -4.24 9.28 11.68
CA LEU A 124 -3.04 10.11 11.47
C LEU A 124 -1.83 9.24 11.08
N THR A 125 -1.67 8.09 11.72
CA THR A 125 -0.61 7.13 11.41
C THR A 125 -0.75 6.60 9.99
N ARG A 126 -1.97 6.19 9.61
CA ARG A 126 -2.32 5.71 8.27
C ARG A 126 -2.06 6.76 7.20
N TYR A 127 -2.53 7.99 7.43
CA TYR A 127 -2.32 9.13 6.54
C TYR A 127 -0.84 9.37 6.26
N ARG A 128 -0.01 9.43 7.32
CA ARG A 128 1.44 9.62 7.17
C ARG A 128 2.10 8.48 6.39
N ALA A 129 1.72 7.24 6.68
CA ALA A 129 2.27 6.08 5.99
C ALA A 129 1.92 6.11 4.48
N TYR A 130 0.66 6.40 4.13
CA TYR A 130 0.25 6.53 2.74
C TYR A 130 0.86 7.72 2.03
N LYS A 131 1.08 8.85 2.72
CA LYS A 131 1.77 10.00 2.15
C LYS A 131 3.21 9.64 1.76
N HIS A 132 3.96 8.99 2.65
CA HIS A 132 5.31 8.54 2.35
C HIS A 132 5.33 7.49 1.23
N GLU A 133 4.38 6.57 1.21
CA GLU A 133 4.29 5.56 0.16
C GLU A 133 3.95 6.19 -1.20
N ALA A 134 3.09 7.21 -1.24
CA ALA A 134 2.78 7.97 -2.44
C ALA A 134 4.03 8.71 -2.97
N GLU A 135 4.77 9.40 -2.09
CA GLU A 135 6.03 10.09 -2.45
C GLU A 135 7.06 9.10 -3.02
N ARG A 136 7.20 7.92 -2.41
CA ARG A 136 8.08 6.85 -2.91
C ARG A 136 7.65 6.37 -4.30
N MET A 137 6.35 6.20 -4.53
CA MET A 137 5.82 5.79 -5.84
C MET A 137 6.05 6.87 -6.90
N GLU A 138 5.84 8.14 -6.58
CA GLU A 138 6.10 9.26 -7.48
C GLU A 138 7.57 9.33 -7.91
N GLN A 139 8.50 9.20 -6.95
CA GLN A 139 9.94 9.14 -7.25
C GLN A 139 10.29 7.97 -8.19
N ARG A 140 9.68 6.80 -7.96
CA ARG A 140 9.89 5.62 -8.81
C ARG A 140 9.33 5.84 -10.22
N LEU A 141 8.15 6.45 -10.35
CA LEU A 141 7.57 6.79 -11.65
C LEU A 141 8.46 7.78 -12.41
N HIS A 142 8.99 8.79 -11.73
CA HIS A 142 9.92 9.74 -12.34
C HIS A 142 11.19 9.05 -12.86
N ALA A 143 11.79 8.15 -12.07
CA ALA A 143 12.96 7.38 -12.47
C ALA A 143 12.69 6.47 -13.69
N LEU A 144 11.52 5.82 -13.73
CA LEU A 144 11.10 5.00 -14.86
C LEU A 144 10.88 5.83 -16.13
N ALA A 145 10.26 7.00 -16.00
CA ALA A 145 10.06 7.92 -17.13
C ALA A 145 11.40 8.38 -17.72
N GLN A 146 12.38 8.72 -16.87
CA GLN A 146 13.73 9.06 -17.33
C GLN A 146 14.42 7.89 -18.03
N ALA A 147 14.30 6.67 -17.48
CA ALA A 147 14.89 5.48 -18.09
C ALA A 147 14.29 5.18 -19.47
N LEU A 148 12.97 5.30 -19.60
CA LEU A 148 12.27 5.15 -20.88
C LEU A 148 12.75 6.18 -21.90
N GLY A 149 12.88 7.46 -21.50
CA GLY A 149 13.41 8.51 -22.35
C GLY A 149 14.81 8.20 -22.89
N ARG A 150 15.70 7.64 -22.07
CA ARG A 150 17.03 7.19 -22.52
C ARG A 150 16.96 6.09 -23.57
N VAL A 151 16.13 5.06 -23.34
CA VAL A 151 15.97 3.94 -24.29
C VAL A 151 15.39 4.41 -25.62
N GLN A 152 14.37 5.28 -25.58
CA GLN A 152 13.79 5.85 -26.79
C GLN A 152 14.80 6.71 -27.57
N GLY A 153 15.62 7.49 -26.85
CA GLY A 153 16.72 8.24 -27.45
C GLY A 153 17.73 7.33 -28.17
N GLU A 154 18.17 6.25 -27.52
CA GLU A 154 19.08 5.28 -28.13
C GLU A 154 18.44 4.52 -29.31
N LEU A 155 17.17 4.13 -29.20
CA LEU A 155 16.45 3.49 -30.30
C LEU A 155 16.38 4.41 -31.53
N THR A 156 16.12 5.70 -31.31
CA THR A 156 16.10 6.71 -32.38
C THR A 156 17.48 6.84 -33.03
N ARG A 157 18.55 6.86 -32.24
CA ARG A 157 19.94 6.89 -32.76
C ARG A 157 20.28 5.63 -33.54
N CYS A 158 19.89 4.45 -33.06
CA CYS A 158 20.07 3.19 -33.77
C CYS A 158 19.34 3.20 -35.11
N LYS A 159 18.06 3.62 -35.11
CA LYS A 159 17.26 3.75 -36.34
C LYS A 159 17.97 4.65 -37.35
N PHE A 160 18.40 5.84 -36.93
CA PHE A 160 19.11 6.77 -37.80
C PHE A 160 20.41 6.17 -38.38
N ARG A 161 21.19 5.46 -37.56
CA ARG A 161 22.41 4.77 -38.04
C ARG A 161 22.09 3.67 -39.05
N LEU A 162 21.02 2.90 -38.84
CA LEU A 162 20.58 1.87 -39.79
C LEU A 162 20.08 2.47 -41.10
N GLU A 163 19.36 3.59 -41.05
CA GLU A 163 18.92 4.35 -42.22
C GLU A 163 20.12 4.86 -43.02
N MET A 164 21.11 5.49 -42.35
CA MET A 164 22.33 5.97 -43.01
C MET A 164 23.17 4.86 -43.63
N ALA A 165 23.18 3.67 -43.03
CA ALA A 165 23.88 2.51 -43.57
C ALA A 165 23.11 1.80 -44.69
N ASN A 166 21.92 2.28 -45.06
CA ASN A 166 21.03 1.68 -46.05
C ASN A 166 20.83 0.17 -45.84
N VAL A 167 20.63 -0.23 -44.58
CA VAL A 167 20.65 -1.66 -44.20
C VAL A 167 19.51 -2.44 -44.87
N LEU A 168 18.36 -1.81 -45.11
CA LEU A 168 17.22 -2.46 -45.74
C LEU A 168 17.51 -2.89 -47.17
N ASP A 169 18.12 -2.03 -47.99
CA ASP A 169 18.47 -2.38 -49.36
C ASP A 169 19.51 -3.49 -49.38
N GLN A 170 20.55 -3.40 -48.53
CA GLN A 170 21.59 -4.45 -48.44
C GLN A 170 21.01 -5.82 -48.04
N VAL A 171 20.02 -5.84 -47.14
CA VAL A 171 19.35 -7.09 -46.73
C VAL A 171 18.48 -7.62 -47.88
N THR A 172 17.77 -6.74 -48.58
CA THR A 172 16.88 -7.11 -49.70
C THR A 172 17.67 -7.70 -50.86
N GLU A 173 18.74 -7.02 -51.31
CA GLU A 173 19.63 -7.51 -52.37
C GLU A 173 20.20 -8.91 -52.05
N ARG A 174 20.60 -9.14 -50.79
CA ARG A 174 21.11 -10.45 -50.35
C ARG A 174 20.03 -11.53 -50.34
N GLN A 175 18.80 -11.20 -49.95
CA GLN A 175 17.69 -12.16 -49.97
C GLN A 175 17.32 -12.55 -51.40
N GLU A 176 17.27 -11.60 -52.33
CA GLU A 176 17.01 -11.87 -53.75
C GLU A 176 18.10 -12.75 -54.37
N ALA A 177 19.38 -12.51 -54.04
CA ALA A 177 20.49 -13.37 -54.46
C ALA A 177 20.36 -14.82 -53.95
N TRP A 178 19.78 -15.03 -52.76
CA TRP A 178 19.55 -16.36 -52.20
C TRP A 178 18.38 -17.08 -52.88
N VAL A 179 17.28 -16.38 -53.17
CA VAL A 179 16.10 -16.95 -53.83
C VAL A 179 16.37 -17.21 -55.32
N GLY A 180 17.22 -16.40 -55.96
CA GLY A 180 17.64 -16.54 -57.36
C GLY A 180 18.61 -17.69 -57.67
N GLY A 181 19.03 -18.47 -56.67
CA GLY A 181 19.77 -19.73 -56.90
C GLY A 181 21.24 -19.62 -57.31
N ILE A 182 21.86 -18.43 -57.24
CA ILE A 182 23.32 -18.30 -57.44
C ILE A 182 23.98 -18.26 -56.07
N GLY A 183 24.22 -19.45 -55.51
CA GLY A 183 25.07 -19.58 -54.32
C GLY A 183 26.47 -19.01 -54.60
N PRO A 184 27.14 -18.39 -53.60
CA PRO A 184 28.45 -17.79 -53.83
C PRO A 184 29.42 -18.87 -54.30
N THR A 185 29.86 -18.78 -55.55
CA THR A 185 30.97 -19.54 -56.10
C THR A 185 32.20 -19.22 -55.25
N ARG A 186 32.47 -20.07 -54.26
CA ARG A 186 33.73 -20.07 -53.52
C ARG A 186 34.84 -20.33 -54.54
N HIS A 187 35.51 -19.27 -54.97
CA HIS A 187 36.74 -19.39 -55.73
C HIS A 187 37.77 -20.10 -54.84
N CYS A 188 37.94 -21.40 -55.07
CA CYS A 188 39.09 -22.15 -54.57
C CYS A 188 40.31 -21.63 -55.33
N GLY A 189 41.06 -20.73 -54.71
CA GLY A 189 42.37 -20.31 -55.18
C GLY A 189 43.28 -21.53 -55.23
N ARG A 190 43.61 -21.98 -56.45
CA ARG A 190 44.59 -23.02 -56.71
C ARG A 190 45.96 -22.38 -56.58
N HIS A 191 46.58 -22.52 -55.41
CA HIS A 191 48.00 -22.21 -55.24
C HIS A 191 48.83 -23.17 -56.10
N SER A 192 49.71 -22.61 -56.92
CA SER A 192 50.89 -23.25 -57.48
C SER A 192 52.02 -22.24 -57.42
#